data_AF-A0A3D5HDA3-F1
#
_entry.id   AF-A0A3D5HDA3-F1
#
_cell.length_a   1.000
_cell.length_b   1.000
_cell.length_c   1.000
_cell.angle_alpha   90.00
_cell.angle_beta   90.00
_cell.angle_gamma   90.00
#
_symmetry.space_group_name_H-M   'P 1'
#
loop_
_entity.id
_entity.type
_entity.pdbx_description
1 polymer ?
#
loop_
_entity_poly.entity_id
_entity_poly.type
_entity_poly.pdbx_seq_one_letter_code
_entity_poly.pdbx_strand_id
1 'polypeptide(L)'
;MDPKGFPEYYLIPPTNDFVLVVSNETYALWTADISSGDTGFYTDKLRLAKNLYTIFEDNFDFLIAFSQYDYASNLDLSARAGYSGINASVRNIVLGIGLSLFDYTSSYGSSGRLGSFIHMPLHYYVSSGPMLHEMMHQWGNFFFKYDSGHWGLSGVGGGQLGGFEPSTLMTSDNLTSGAYALTTGKFRAASSKFSSSFGTFANGGNSIPYSNFEKWLMGLIPASDVPNFKIPITSGDTYSTKGADGLITADNITEISLTDILSNPSNYDNNSIPKEYRIRSASNTGSRNPNYSTSRKNFRALIVLITNNTLMEQYKYDTYWDTESNSWSSKPGSTKTLDDFQSSIAKFALNSGDNSSAYIEKKWQPVPAGSVAETLGDGKEYIKIPDTNYNFWEATGGLATLQIDNLSGSIKSDLNSRFVSKGDHSDRINIETNKISHDIVNDPFDDL
;
A
#
# COMPACT_ATOMS: atom_id res chain seq x y z
N MET A 1 28.60 -1.84 11.00
CA MET A 1 28.82 -1.02 12.21
C MET A 1 29.40 0.29 11.73
N ASP A 2 28.88 1.41 12.22
CA ASP A 2 29.63 2.67 12.22
C ASP A 2 31.01 2.41 12.85
N PRO A 3 32.12 2.97 12.32
CA PRO A 3 33.45 2.89 12.93
C PRO A 3 33.53 3.26 14.43
N LYS A 4 32.46 3.80 15.05
CA LYS A 4 32.43 4.18 16.47
C LYS A 4 31.56 3.31 17.40
N GLY A 5 30.99 2.20 16.93
CA GLY A 5 30.40 1.19 17.84
C GLY A 5 29.07 1.54 18.52
N PHE A 6 28.35 2.58 18.08
CA PHE A 6 26.97 2.81 18.49
C PHE A 6 25.99 1.96 17.66
N PRO A 7 24.86 1.48 18.24
CA PRO A 7 23.79 0.94 17.42
C PRO A 7 23.22 2.07 16.56
N GLU A 8 23.29 1.91 15.23
CA GLU A 8 22.76 2.83 14.19
C GLU A 8 21.25 3.14 14.34
N TYR A 9 20.57 2.50 15.29
CA TYR A 9 19.12 2.43 15.41
C TYR A 9 18.70 2.67 16.86
N TYR A 10 17.97 3.75 17.10
CA TYR A 10 17.29 4.00 18.36
C TYR A 10 15.80 3.80 18.21
N LEU A 11 15.22 3.01 19.11
CA LEU A 11 13.77 2.85 19.21
C LEU A 11 13.21 3.86 20.21
N ILE A 12 12.30 4.71 19.74
CA ILE A 12 11.36 5.42 20.62
C ILE A 12 10.10 4.55 20.65
N PRO A 13 9.68 4.03 21.82
CA PRO A 13 8.47 3.22 21.94
C PRO A 13 7.30 4.06 22.46
N PRO A 14 6.53 4.74 21.62
CA PRO A 14 5.31 5.35 22.07
C PRO A 14 4.20 4.28 21.99
N THR A 15 4.09 3.48 23.05
CA THR A 15 3.04 2.46 23.32
C THR A 15 2.81 1.33 22.29
N ASN A 16 2.70 1.58 20.98
CA ASN A 16 2.29 0.59 19.97
C ASN A 16 3.12 0.56 18.68
N ASP A 17 4.01 1.54 18.44
CA ASP A 17 4.77 1.72 17.19
C ASP A 17 6.27 1.99 17.48
N PHE A 18 7.08 2.04 16.41
CA PHE A 18 8.52 2.31 16.52
C PHE A 18 9.00 3.38 15.55
N VAL A 19 9.68 4.37 16.12
CA VAL A 19 10.55 5.28 15.39
C VAL A 19 11.93 4.65 15.31
N LEU A 20 12.48 4.58 14.10
CA LEU A 20 13.83 4.13 13.84
C LEU A 20 14.69 5.33 13.46
N VAL A 21 15.44 5.84 14.45
CA VAL A 21 16.42 6.89 14.19
C VAL A 21 17.64 6.26 13.51
N VAL A 22 18.04 6.77 12.34
CA VAL A 22 19.16 6.31 11.51
C VAL A 22 20.20 7.41 11.31
N SER A 23 21.40 7.06 10.83
CA SER A 23 22.42 8.03 10.41
C SER A 23 21.92 8.94 9.28
N ASN A 24 22.49 10.14 9.14
CA ASN A 24 22.19 11.06 8.03
C ASN A 24 22.38 10.42 6.66
N GLU A 25 23.40 9.57 6.49
CA GLU A 25 23.72 8.87 5.25
C GLU A 25 22.61 7.89 4.86
N THR A 26 22.20 7.03 5.82
CA THR A 26 21.05 6.13 5.64
C THR A 26 19.78 6.93 5.33
N TYR A 27 19.48 8.02 6.04
CA TYR A 27 18.29 8.82 5.74
C TYR A 27 18.35 9.46 4.34
N ALA A 28 19.51 10.00 3.94
CA ALA A 28 19.71 10.54 2.60
C ALA A 28 19.51 9.47 1.51
N LEU A 29 19.94 8.24 1.76
CA LEU A 29 19.73 7.10 0.86
C LEU A 29 18.24 6.74 0.72
N TRP A 30 17.49 6.72 1.81
CA TRP A 30 16.05 6.40 1.83
C TRP A 30 15.15 7.54 1.34
N THR A 31 15.69 8.74 1.21
CA THR A 31 14.99 9.92 0.65
C THR A 31 15.54 10.36 -0.70
N ALA A 32 16.52 9.64 -1.26
CA ALA A 32 17.18 9.95 -2.52
C ALA A 32 16.19 10.00 -3.70
N ASP A 33 16.53 10.81 -4.70
CA ASP A 33 15.77 10.89 -5.94
C ASP A 33 15.95 9.60 -6.75
N ILE A 34 14.87 9.03 -7.29
CA ILE A 34 14.90 7.79 -8.06
C ILE A 34 15.80 7.88 -9.28
N SER A 35 16.01 9.07 -9.84
CA SER A 35 16.95 9.30 -10.95
C SER A 35 18.40 8.99 -10.59
N SER A 36 18.74 8.93 -9.30
CA SER A 36 20.07 8.50 -8.83
C SER A 36 20.32 7.00 -8.99
N GLY A 37 19.26 6.18 -9.14
CA GLY A 37 19.34 4.71 -9.22
C GLY A 37 19.68 4.01 -7.89
N ASP A 38 20.36 4.70 -6.97
CA ASP A 38 20.77 4.21 -5.66
C ASP A 38 19.82 4.71 -4.56
N THR A 39 18.57 4.23 -4.55
CA THR A 39 17.63 4.54 -3.46
C THR A 39 17.54 3.42 -2.44
N GLY A 40 17.23 3.76 -1.19
CA GLY A 40 17.19 2.81 -0.06
C GLY A 40 16.32 1.58 -0.29
N PHE A 41 15.19 1.71 -0.99
CA PHE A 41 14.37 0.54 -1.33
C PHE A 41 15.11 -0.45 -2.25
N TYR A 42 15.84 0.04 -3.25
CA TYR A 42 16.52 -0.85 -4.21
C TYR A 42 17.82 -1.41 -3.63
N THR A 43 18.62 -0.59 -2.95
CA THR A 43 19.98 -0.95 -2.53
C THR A 43 20.10 -1.35 -1.06
N ASP A 44 19.19 -0.92 -0.18
CA ASP A 44 19.39 -0.98 1.27
C ASP A 44 18.36 -1.82 2.06
N LYS A 45 17.19 -2.12 1.47
CA LYS A 45 16.10 -2.85 2.15
C LYS A 45 16.53 -4.12 2.89
N LEU A 46 17.48 -4.87 2.35
CA LEU A 46 17.97 -6.12 2.97
C LEU A 46 18.76 -5.84 4.25
N ARG A 47 19.62 -4.81 4.23
CA ARG A 47 20.40 -4.39 5.40
C ARG A 47 19.47 -3.87 6.48
N LEU A 48 18.54 -2.99 6.11
CA LEU A 48 17.53 -2.45 7.03
C LEU A 48 16.71 -3.57 7.69
N ALA A 49 16.17 -4.49 6.90
CA ALA A 49 15.39 -5.62 7.42
C ALA A 49 16.20 -6.51 8.38
N LYS A 50 17.45 -6.86 8.02
CA LYS A 50 18.32 -7.66 8.90
C LYS A 50 18.55 -6.95 10.23
N ASN A 51 18.77 -5.65 10.19
CA ASN A 51 18.98 -4.85 11.39
C ASN A 51 17.72 -4.81 12.27
N LEU A 52 16.53 -4.69 11.68
CA LEU A 52 15.26 -4.80 12.41
C LEU A 52 15.11 -6.17 13.08
N TYR A 53 15.43 -7.27 12.41
CA TYR A 53 15.40 -8.61 13.01
C TYR A 53 16.52 -8.90 14.00
N THR A 54 17.53 -8.02 14.14
CA THR A 54 18.40 -8.07 15.32
C THR A 54 17.67 -7.60 16.58
N ILE A 55 16.62 -6.78 16.42
CA ILE A 55 15.88 -6.15 17.52
C ILE A 55 14.59 -6.89 17.86
N PHE A 56 13.87 -7.33 16.83
CA PHE A 56 12.56 -7.94 16.97
C PHE A 56 12.57 -9.45 16.74
N GLU A 57 11.68 -10.14 17.44
CA GLU A 57 11.31 -11.54 17.21
C GLU A 57 10.71 -11.73 15.81
N ASP A 58 10.90 -12.92 15.23
CA ASP A 58 10.43 -13.23 13.88
C ASP A 58 8.93 -13.61 13.82
N ASN A 59 8.08 -12.63 14.11
CA ASN A 59 6.63 -12.86 14.18
C ASN A 59 5.79 -12.04 13.19
N PHE A 60 6.43 -11.28 12.29
CA PHE A 60 5.77 -10.42 11.30
C PHE A 60 5.58 -11.08 9.93
N ASP A 61 4.38 -10.90 9.38
CA ASP A 61 4.03 -11.21 7.99
C ASP A 61 4.50 -10.10 7.04
N PHE A 62 4.54 -8.86 7.52
CA PHE A 62 4.97 -7.69 6.76
C PHE A 62 5.98 -6.84 7.54
N LEU A 63 7.03 -6.38 6.87
CA LEU A 63 7.85 -5.25 7.31
C LEU A 63 7.44 -4.03 6.49
N ILE A 64 7.09 -2.94 7.16
CA ILE A 64 6.60 -1.74 6.48
C ILE A 64 7.40 -0.53 6.94
N ALA A 65 8.18 0.03 6.03
CA ALA A 65 9.07 1.14 6.26
C ALA A 65 8.51 2.43 5.63
N PHE A 66 8.68 3.54 6.35
CA PHE A 66 8.27 4.87 5.93
C PHE A 66 9.41 5.87 6.08
N SER A 67 9.45 6.89 5.25
CA SER A 67 10.31 8.04 5.50
C SER A 67 9.54 9.15 6.22
N GLN A 68 10.18 9.82 7.16
CA GLN A 68 9.66 11.07 7.72
C GLN A 68 9.61 12.12 6.62
N TYR A 69 8.53 12.90 6.57
CA TYR A 69 8.48 14.07 5.69
C TYR A 69 9.52 15.10 6.16
N ASP A 70 10.41 15.53 5.28
CA ASP A 70 11.35 16.61 5.57
C ASP A 70 10.65 17.97 5.44
N TYR A 71 10.17 18.47 6.58
CA TYR A 71 9.46 19.75 6.66
C TYR A 71 10.37 20.96 6.46
N ALA A 72 11.67 20.83 6.74
CA ALA A 72 12.62 21.93 6.64
C ALA A 72 12.96 22.23 5.17
N SER A 73 13.16 21.19 4.37
CA SER A 73 13.41 21.36 2.93
C SER A 73 12.13 21.33 2.07
N ASN A 74 10.96 21.05 2.68
CA ASN A 74 9.67 20.89 2.00
C ASN A 74 9.77 19.92 0.81
N LEU A 75 10.50 18.82 1.03
CA LEU A 75 10.81 17.84 0.01
C LEU A 75 9.59 16.99 -0.33
N ASP A 76 9.25 16.89 -1.62
CA ASP A 76 8.25 15.92 -2.07
C ASP A 76 8.88 14.53 -2.19
N LEU A 77 8.84 13.77 -1.09
CA LEU A 77 9.39 12.43 -1.04
C LEU A 77 8.67 11.44 -1.97
N SER A 78 7.38 11.65 -2.28
CA SER A 78 6.70 10.78 -3.23
C SER A 78 7.19 11.04 -4.65
N ALA A 79 7.37 12.31 -5.02
CA ALA A 79 7.94 12.67 -6.32
C ALA A 79 9.38 12.16 -6.47
N ARG A 80 10.22 12.31 -5.43
CA ARG A 80 11.60 11.79 -5.44
C ARG A 80 11.64 10.29 -5.52
N ALA A 81 10.83 9.58 -4.75
CA ALA A 81 10.79 8.13 -4.80
C ALA A 81 10.28 7.60 -6.14
N GLY A 82 9.47 8.37 -6.87
CA GLY A 82 8.86 7.94 -8.13
C GLY A 82 7.71 6.94 -7.97
N TYR A 83 7.24 6.72 -6.74
CA TYR A 83 6.12 5.85 -6.39
C TYR A 83 5.40 6.36 -5.13
N SER A 84 4.17 5.92 -4.90
CA SER A 84 3.42 6.19 -3.65
C SER A 84 3.49 5.04 -2.66
N GLY A 85 3.80 3.84 -3.14
CA GLY A 85 4.09 2.64 -2.36
C GLY A 85 4.78 1.60 -3.25
N ILE A 86 5.51 0.67 -2.65
CA ILE A 86 6.12 -0.44 -3.36
C ILE A 86 6.24 -1.67 -2.46
N ASN A 87 5.89 -2.84 -2.99
CA ASN A 87 6.04 -4.14 -2.35
C ASN A 87 7.21 -4.92 -2.95
N ALA A 88 8.09 -5.44 -2.09
CA ALA A 88 9.02 -6.51 -2.41
C ALA A 88 8.54 -7.82 -1.77
N SER A 89 8.08 -8.77 -2.60
CA SER A 89 7.73 -10.11 -2.13
C SER A 89 9.00 -10.84 -1.64
N VAL A 90 8.97 -11.27 -0.38
CA VAL A 90 10.07 -12.00 0.27
C VAL A 90 9.83 -13.49 0.23
N ARG A 91 8.56 -13.92 0.33
CA ARG A 91 8.21 -15.33 0.33
C ARG A 91 6.82 -15.57 -0.23
N ASN A 92 6.67 -16.68 -0.94
CA ASN A 92 5.38 -17.27 -1.25
C ASN A 92 5.32 -18.74 -0.79
N ILE A 93 4.40 -19.03 0.13
CA ILE A 93 4.06 -20.39 0.57
C ILE A 93 2.69 -20.84 0.07
N VAL A 94 2.02 -20.02 -0.76
CA VAL A 94 0.66 -20.27 -1.25
C VAL A 94 0.74 -20.86 -2.65
N LEU A 95 0.12 -22.02 -2.83
CA LEU A 95 -0.07 -22.67 -4.13
C LEU A 95 -1.39 -22.22 -4.77
N GLY A 96 -1.46 -22.34 -6.10
CA GLY A 96 -2.70 -22.21 -6.87
C GLY A 96 -3.07 -20.79 -7.28
N ILE A 97 -2.28 -19.77 -6.89
CA ILE A 97 -2.52 -18.35 -7.17
C ILE A 97 -1.76 -17.84 -8.41
N GLY A 98 -1.16 -18.72 -9.22
CA GLY A 98 -0.36 -18.37 -10.39
C GLY A 98 1.11 -18.01 -10.08
N LEU A 99 1.48 -17.98 -8.80
CA LEU A 99 2.84 -17.74 -8.32
C LEU A 99 3.49 -19.04 -7.83
N SER A 100 4.74 -19.29 -8.23
CA SER A 100 5.52 -20.41 -7.72
C SER A 100 5.89 -20.21 -6.25
N LEU A 101 6.22 -21.31 -5.54
CA LEU A 101 6.77 -21.20 -4.20
C LEU A 101 8.21 -20.67 -4.25
N PHE A 102 8.55 -19.82 -3.29
CA PHE A 102 9.92 -19.35 -3.05
C PHE A 102 10.05 -18.82 -1.62
N ASP A 103 11.28 -18.76 -1.12
CA ASP A 103 11.59 -18.26 0.22
C ASP A 103 12.94 -17.53 0.23
N TYR A 104 12.90 -16.20 0.37
CA TYR A 104 14.08 -15.34 0.53
C TYR A 104 14.20 -14.77 1.95
N THR A 105 13.47 -15.31 2.93
CA THR A 105 13.37 -14.74 4.29
C THR A 105 14.72 -14.58 4.98
N SER A 106 15.64 -15.54 4.79
CA SER A 106 17.00 -15.48 5.33
C SER A 106 17.81 -14.27 4.83
N SER A 107 17.59 -13.84 3.59
CA SER A 107 18.22 -12.63 3.03
C SER A 107 17.73 -11.34 3.70
N TYR A 108 16.57 -11.38 4.36
CA TYR A 108 16.01 -10.27 5.13
C TYR A 108 16.27 -10.40 6.64
N GLY A 109 16.86 -11.51 7.11
CA GLY A 109 17.06 -11.78 8.54
C GLY A 109 15.86 -12.43 9.25
N SER A 110 14.79 -12.72 8.52
CA SER A 110 13.64 -13.50 9.02
C SER A 110 13.98 -15.00 9.02
N SER A 111 13.44 -15.74 9.99
CA SER A 111 13.56 -17.20 10.14
C SER A 111 12.42 -17.94 9.44
N GLY A 112 11.82 -17.34 8.40
CA GLY A 112 10.70 -17.94 7.67
C GLY A 112 9.34 -17.45 8.14
N ARG A 113 9.20 -16.21 8.62
CA ARG A 113 7.87 -15.59 8.84
C ARG A 113 7.52 -14.60 7.73
N LEU A 114 8.47 -13.75 7.34
CA LEU A 114 8.22 -12.59 6.47
C LEU A 114 7.65 -12.97 5.11
N GLY A 115 6.53 -12.35 4.74
CA GLY A 115 5.92 -12.44 3.41
C GLY A 115 6.42 -11.35 2.48
N SER A 116 6.37 -10.09 2.92
CA SER A 116 6.72 -8.92 2.10
C SER A 116 7.44 -7.83 2.91
N PHE A 117 8.33 -7.11 2.22
CA PHE A 117 8.87 -5.82 2.67
C PHE A 117 8.21 -4.72 1.84
N ILE A 118 7.55 -3.78 2.50
CA ILE A 118 6.82 -2.68 1.86
C ILE A 118 7.51 -1.36 2.23
N HIS A 119 7.68 -0.48 1.25
CA HIS A 119 8.14 0.88 1.50
C HIS A 119 7.10 1.88 1.01
N MET A 120 6.86 2.91 1.82
CA MET A 120 6.07 4.07 1.46
C MET A 120 6.88 5.33 1.73
N PRO A 121 7.02 6.23 0.75
CA PRO A 121 7.84 7.44 0.97
C PRO A 121 7.28 8.36 2.06
N LEU A 122 5.98 8.24 2.39
CA LEU A 122 5.29 9.12 3.32
C LEU A 122 4.41 8.33 4.29
N HIS A 123 4.51 8.66 5.58
CA HIS A 123 3.81 7.95 6.66
C HIS A 123 2.28 8.00 6.55
N TYR A 124 1.69 9.07 6.02
CA TYR A 124 0.23 9.21 5.93
C TYR A 124 -0.40 8.29 4.88
N TYR A 125 0.40 7.69 3.99
CA TYR A 125 -0.07 6.67 3.06
C TYR A 125 -0.48 5.35 3.74
N VAL A 126 -0.19 5.19 5.04
CA VAL A 126 -0.76 4.11 5.86
C VAL A 126 -2.28 4.23 5.96
N SER A 127 -2.77 5.43 6.29
CA SER A 127 -4.20 5.67 6.52
C SER A 127 -4.94 6.08 5.26
N SER A 128 -4.31 6.87 4.37
CA SER A 128 -4.93 7.35 3.13
C SER A 128 -4.64 6.50 1.88
N GLY A 129 -3.87 5.42 2.02
CA GLY A 129 -3.43 4.58 0.91
C GLY A 129 -2.09 5.02 0.30
N PRO A 130 -1.35 4.14 -0.41
CA PRO A 130 -1.84 2.87 -0.96
C PRO A 130 -1.56 1.61 -0.11
N MET A 131 -1.65 1.65 1.23
CA MET A 131 -1.32 0.49 2.10
C MET A 131 -1.98 -0.83 1.72
N LEU A 132 -3.31 -0.85 1.58
CA LEU A 132 -4.03 -2.07 1.24
C LEU A 132 -3.67 -2.56 -0.17
N HIS A 133 -3.42 -1.64 -1.09
CA HIS A 133 -2.92 -1.97 -2.43
C HIS A 133 -1.54 -2.65 -2.37
N GLU A 134 -0.59 -2.07 -1.64
CA GLU A 134 0.75 -2.67 -1.53
C GLU A 134 0.74 -4.02 -0.81
N MET A 135 -0.11 -4.18 0.20
CA MET A 135 -0.28 -5.47 0.87
C MET A 135 -0.86 -6.53 -0.09
N MET A 136 -1.75 -6.15 -1.01
CA MET A 136 -2.36 -7.09 -1.96
C MET A 136 -1.33 -7.73 -2.88
N HIS A 137 -0.22 -7.06 -3.20
CA HIS A 137 0.88 -7.62 -4.00
C HIS A 137 1.57 -8.84 -3.35
N GLN A 138 1.30 -9.15 -2.08
CA GLN A 138 1.71 -10.43 -1.47
C GLN A 138 1.04 -11.64 -2.15
N TRP A 139 -0.17 -11.47 -2.68
CA TRP A 139 -0.95 -12.56 -3.29
C TRP A 139 -1.41 -12.26 -4.72
N GLY A 140 -1.53 -10.99 -5.09
CA GLY A 140 -2.13 -10.52 -6.33
C GLY A 140 -1.14 -10.34 -7.48
N ASN A 141 -1.70 -10.17 -8.69
CA ASN A 141 -0.96 -9.89 -9.92
C ASN A 141 0.01 -10.99 -10.40
N PHE A 142 -0.26 -12.25 -10.04
CA PHE A 142 0.48 -13.40 -10.57
C PHE A 142 -0.41 -14.38 -11.35
N PHE A 143 -1.72 -14.10 -11.43
CA PHE A 143 -2.71 -15.02 -11.99
C PHE A 143 -2.79 -14.92 -13.52
N PHE A 144 -3.13 -13.74 -14.05
CA PHE A 144 -3.15 -13.48 -15.48
C PHE A 144 -1.77 -13.10 -16.02
N LYS A 145 -1.50 -13.47 -17.26
CA LYS A 145 -0.18 -13.36 -17.88
C LYS A 145 0.20 -11.92 -18.24
N TYR A 146 -0.77 -11.12 -18.66
CA TYR A 146 -0.55 -9.79 -19.23
C TYR A 146 -0.97 -8.64 -18.31
N ASP A 147 -1.25 -8.96 -17.05
CA ASP A 147 -1.46 -7.97 -16.01
C ASP A 147 -0.10 -7.40 -15.58
N SER A 148 0.12 -6.11 -15.88
CA SER A 148 1.41 -5.42 -15.72
C SER A 148 1.60 -4.84 -14.32
N GLY A 149 1.24 -5.58 -13.27
CA GLY A 149 1.18 -5.02 -11.91
C GLY A 149 -0.23 -5.04 -11.33
N HIS A 150 -1.25 -5.06 -12.18
CA HIS A 150 -2.61 -4.66 -11.82
C HIS A 150 -3.64 -5.33 -12.71
N TRP A 151 -4.91 -5.30 -12.30
CA TRP A 151 -6.01 -5.98 -12.99
C TRP A 151 -6.43 -5.32 -14.31
N GLY A 152 -5.85 -4.16 -14.67
CA GLY A 152 -6.08 -3.53 -15.96
C GLY A 152 -7.55 -3.27 -16.23
N LEU A 153 -8.03 -3.71 -17.39
CA LEU A 153 -9.42 -3.60 -17.82
C LEU A 153 -10.28 -4.79 -17.38
N SER A 154 -9.75 -5.71 -16.59
CA SER A 154 -10.45 -6.93 -16.24
C SER A 154 -11.56 -6.66 -15.23
N GLY A 155 -12.74 -7.20 -15.49
CA GLY A 155 -13.84 -7.24 -14.53
C GLY A 155 -13.60 -8.33 -13.51
N VAL A 156 -12.70 -8.10 -12.54
CA VAL A 156 -12.36 -9.05 -11.47
C VAL A 156 -12.87 -8.61 -10.09
N GLY A 157 -13.68 -7.55 -10.04
CA GLY A 157 -14.41 -7.12 -8.85
C GLY A 157 -14.04 -5.75 -8.29
N GLY A 158 -13.35 -4.91 -9.08
CA GLY A 158 -13.15 -3.49 -8.72
C GLY A 158 -12.30 -3.25 -7.47
N GLY A 159 -11.38 -4.16 -7.17
CA GLY A 159 -10.59 -4.20 -5.94
C GLY A 159 -9.38 -3.27 -5.92
N GLN A 160 -8.53 -3.46 -4.91
CA GLN A 160 -7.37 -2.60 -4.62
C GLN A 160 -6.40 -2.46 -5.80
N LEU A 161 -6.18 -3.53 -6.58
CA LEU A 161 -5.30 -3.52 -7.76
C LEU A 161 -6.01 -3.12 -9.07
N GLY A 162 -7.14 -2.42 -8.99
CA GLY A 162 -7.84 -1.89 -10.15
C GLY A 162 -8.92 -2.82 -10.72
N GLY A 163 -9.15 -2.75 -12.03
CA GLY A 163 -10.23 -3.47 -12.70
C GLY A 163 -11.61 -2.93 -12.33
N PHE A 164 -12.66 -3.51 -12.91
CA PHE A 164 -14.04 -3.09 -12.64
C PHE A 164 -14.83 -4.16 -11.90
N GLU A 165 -15.93 -3.75 -11.26
CA GLU A 165 -16.89 -4.65 -10.63
C GLU A 165 -17.82 -5.24 -11.71
N PRO A 166 -17.80 -6.56 -11.97
CA PRO A 166 -18.56 -7.20 -13.05
C PRO A 166 -20.02 -6.81 -13.16
N SER A 167 -20.69 -6.59 -12.02
CA SER A 167 -22.10 -6.19 -11.98
C SER A 167 -22.36 -4.77 -12.49
N THR A 168 -21.34 -3.93 -12.62
CA THR A 168 -21.45 -2.55 -13.14
C THR A 168 -21.31 -2.45 -14.65
N LEU A 169 -20.98 -3.54 -15.35
CA LEU A 169 -20.78 -3.52 -16.80
C LEU A 169 -22.09 -3.17 -17.52
N MET A 170 -22.02 -2.14 -18.37
CA MET A 170 -23.09 -1.65 -19.21
C MET A 170 -22.72 -1.81 -20.69
N THR A 171 -23.71 -2.10 -21.53
CA THR A 171 -23.60 -2.18 -23.01
C THR A 171 -24.34 -1.02 -23.66
N SER A 172 -24.15 -0.84 -24.98
CA SER A 172 -24.91 0.12 -25.82
C SER A 172 -26.42 0.07 -25.64
N ASP A 173 -26.95 -1.11 -25.35
CA ASP A 173 -28.39 -1.35 -25.28
C ASP A 173 -29.03 -0.71 -24.04
N ASN A 174 -28.23 -0.44 -23.00
CA ASN A 174 -28.66 0.14 -21.73
C ASN A 174 -28.29 1.63 -21.57
N LEU A 175 -27.66 2.25 -22.58
CA LEU A 175 -27.17 3.64 -22.55
C LEU A 175 -27.67 4.42 -23.77
N THR A 176 -28.99 4.59 -23.88
CA THR A 176 -29.67 5.13 -25.07
C THR A 176 -29.93 6.65 -25.02
N SER A 177 -29.73 7.32 -23.88
CA SER A 177 -29.93 8.79 -23.76
C SER A 177 -29.18 9.40 -22.56
N GLY A 178 -29.00 10.73 -22.57
CA GLY A 178 -28.34 11.51 -21.51
C GLY A 178 -26.83 11.70 -21.68
N ALA A 179 -26.18 12.36 -20.70
CA ALA A 179 -24.73 12.68 -20.71
C ALA A 179 -23.79 11.45 -20.72
N TYR A 180 -24.35 10.24 -20.68
CA TYR A 180 -23.65 8.97 -20.61
C TYR A 180 -23.98 8.02 -21.77
N ALA A 181 -24.70 8.50 -22.80
CA ALA A 181 -24.88 7.75 -24.04
C ALA A 181 -23.51 7.37 -24.61
N LEU A 182 -23.36 6.13 -25.08
CA LEU A 182 -22.12 5.67 -25.70
C LEU A 182 -21.96 6.35 -27.06
N THR A 183 -21.29 7.52 -27.07
CA THR A 183 -20.93 8.23 -28.31
C THR A 183 -19.65 7.66 -28.94
N THR A 184 -18.82 7.02 -28.12
CA THR A 184 -17.62 6.26 -28.50
C THR A 184 -17.44 5.08 -27.53
N GLY A 185 -17.01 3.91 -28.03
CA GLY A 185 -16.88 2.68 -27.24
C GLY A 185 -18.17 1.84 -27.14
N LYS A 186 -18.03 0.52 -26.94
CA LYS A 186 -19.16 -0.43 -26.87
C LYS A 186 -19.61 -0.76 -25.44
N PHE A 187 -18.76 -0.48 -24.46
CA PHE A 187 -18.97 -0.88 -23.07
C PHE A 187 -18.56 0.21 -22.08
N ARG A 188 -19.16 0.19 -20.89
CA ARG A 188 -18.77 1.03 -19.75
C ARG A 188 -18.81 0.21 -18.47
N ALA A 189 -17.92 0.49 -17.53
CA ALA A 189 -17.95 -0.13 -16.21
C ALA A 189 -17.41 0.80 -15.12
N ALA A 190 -17.58 0.41 -13.87
CA ALA A 190 -17.12 1.14 -12.69
C ALA A 190 -16.51 0.21 -11.63
N SER A 191 -15.75 0.78 -10.69
CA SER A 191 -15.12 0.01 -9.60
C SER A 191 -16.12 -0.50 -8.58
N SER A 192 -17.29 0.13 -8.49
CA SER A 192 -18.40 -0.30 -7.66
C SER A 192 -19.69 0.36 -8.13
N LYS A 193 -20.82 -0.03 -7.53
CA LYS A 193 -22.13 0.61 -7.73
C LYS A 193 -22.19 2.09 -7.28
N PHE A 194 -21.17 2.58 -6.59
CA PHE A 194 -21.08 3.96 -6.10
C PHE A 194 -20.09 4.82 -6.89
N SER A 195 -19.47 4.27 -7.94
CA SER A 195 -18.52 4.97 -8.81
C SER A 195 -19.07 5.06 -10.23
N SER A 196 -18.59 6.05 -10.98
CA SER A 196 -18.86 6.21 -12.42
C SER A 196 -17.69 5.70 -13.29
N SER A 197 -16.59 5.26 -12.68
CA SER A 197 -15.42 4.76 -13.38
C SER A 197 -14.58 3.80 -12.52
N PHE A 198 -13.51 3.26 -13.09
CA PHE A 198 -12.53 2.42 -12.40
C PHE A 198 -11.11 2.76 -12.89
N GLY A 199 -10.10 2.50 -12.08
CA GLY A 199 -8.70 2.58 -12.47
C GLY A 199 -8.16 1.25 -13.00
N THR A 200 -7.33 1.31 -14.03
CA THR A 200 -6.64 0.13 -14.56
C THR A 200 -5.44 -0.28 -13.71
N PHE A 201 -4.95 0.63 -12.87
CA PHE A 201 -3.83 0.39 -11.96
C PHE A 201 -4.32 0.23 -10.52
N ALA A 202 -5.15 1.14 -10.03
CA ALA A 202 -5.71 1.09 -8.68
C ALA A 202 -7.07 1.78 -8.63
N ASN A 203 -7.92 1.37 -7.71
CA ASN A 203 -9.26 1.96 -7.53
C ASN A 203 -9.40 2.85 -6.29
N GLY A 204 -8.32 3.10 -5.54
CA GLY A 204 -8.43 4.01 -4.40
C GLY A 204 -7.43 3.90 -3.26
N GLY A 205 -6.44 3.00 -3.33
CA GLY A 205 -5.28 2.97 -2.44
C GLY A 205 -5.55 2.52 -0.99
N ASN A 206 -6.66 2.93 -0.39
CA ASN A 206 -7.29 2.40 0.83
C ASN A 206 -8.82 2.65 0.81
N SER A 207 -9.37 3.28 -0.24
CA SER A 207 -10.75 3.79 -0.25
C SER A 207 -11.82 2.83 -0.76
N ILE A 208 -11.43 1.57 -0.95
CA ILE A 208 -12.32 0.50 -1.40
C ILE A 208 -11.98 -0.81 -0.65
N PRO A 209 -12.93 -1.75 -0.53
CA PRO A 209 -12.61 -3.07 -0.01
C PRO A 209 -11.82 -3.90 -1.03
N TYR A 210 -11.25 -5.02 -0.57
CA TYR A 210 -10.75 -6.05 -1.47
C TYR A 210 -11.91 -6.70 -2.23
N SER A 211 -11.70 -6.97 -3.52
CA SER A 211 -12.67 -7.72 -4.33
C SER A 211 -12.80 -9.16 -3.86
N ASN A 212 -13.84 -9.89 -4.32
CA ASN A 212 -13.95 -11.32 -4.01
C ASN A 212 -12.77 -12.12 -4.60
N PHE A 213 -12.26 -11.74 -5.77
CA PHE A 213 -11.06 -12.38 -6.32
C PHE A 213 -9.81 -12.14 -5.46
N GLU A 214 -9.60 -10.90 -5.02
CA GLU A 214 -8.52 -10.55 -4.09
C GLU A 214 -8.66 -11.29 -2.75
N LYS A 215 -9.87 -11.36 -2.19
CA LYS A 215 -10.16 -12.16 -1.00
C LYS A 215 -9.87 -13.64 -1.22
N TRP A 216 -10.20 -14.21 -2.38
CA TRP A 216 -9.83 -15.60 -2.69
C TRP A 216 -8.31 -15.77 -2.77
N LEU A 217 -7.58 -14.85 -3.41
CA LEU A 217 -6.11 -14.86 -3.47
C LEU A 217 -5.48 -14.81 -2.06
N MET A 218 -6.04 -14.01 -1.16
CA MET A 218 -5.70 -13.96 0.27
C MET A 218 -6.12 -15.23 1.03
N GLY A 219 -7.02 -16.03 0.45
CA GLY A 219 -7.57 -17.23 1.04
C GLY A 219 -8.65 -16.93 2.06
N LEU A 220 -9.44 -15.89 1.87
CA LEU A 220 -10.48 -15.47 2.80
C LEU A 220 -11.84 -16.12 2.49
N ILE A 221 -12.11 -16.40 1.22
CA ILE A 221 -13.36 -16.99 0.72
C ILE A 221 -13.09 -18.19 -0.21
N PRO A 222 -14.04 -19.12 -0.39
CA PRO A 222 -13.93 -20.18 -1.40
C PRO A 222 -13.99 -19.61 -2.83
N ALA A 223 -13.49 -20.38 -3.80
CA ALA A 223 -13.51 -19.98 -5.22
C ALA A 223 -14.95 -19.84 -5.77
N SER A 224 -15.93 -20.53 -5.19
CA SER A 224 -17.35 -20.44 -5.56
C SER A 224 -17.96 -19.07 -5.30
N ASP A 225 -17.35 -18.28 -4.42
CA ASP A 225 -17.86 -16.95 -4.03
C ASP A 225 -17.25 -15.84 -4.90
N VAL A 226 -16.32 -16.19 -5.80
CA VAL A 226 -15.77 -15.27 -6.79
C VAL A 226 -16.74 -15.18 -7.96
N PRO A 227 -17.32 -14.00 -8.25
CA PRO A 227 -18.17 -13.82 -9.42
C PRO A 227 -17.39 -14.14 -10.70
N ASN A 228 -18.12 -14.49 -11.76
CA ASN A 228 -17.50 -14.67 -13.05
C ASN A 228 -16.78 -13.39 -13.49
N PHE A 229 -15.57 -13.55 -13.99
CA PHE A 229 -14.79 -12.48 -14.56
C PHE A 229 -15.44 -12.01 -15.86
N LYS A 230 -15.43 -10.70 -16.08
CA LYS A 230 -15.85 -10.09 -17.35
C LYS A 230 -14.64 -9.48 -18.02
N ILE A 231 -14.13 -10.14 -19.06
CA ILE A 231 -12.88 -9.78 -19.71
C ILE A 231 -13.17 -9.12 -21.07
N PRO A 232 -12.80 -7.85 -21.26
CA PRO A 232 -12.87 -7.20 -22.56
C PRO A 232 -11.89 -7.83 -23.54
N ILE A 233 -12.38 -8.18 -24.74
CA ILE A 233 -11.58 -8.82 -25.80
C ILE A 233 -11.53 -7.91 -27.02
N THR A 234 -10.33 -7.70 -27.55
CA THR A 234 -10.10 -7.01 -28.83
C THR A 234 -9.46 -7.99 -29.82
N SER A 235 -9.96 -7.99 -31.06
CA SER A 235 -9.41 -8.81 -32.14
C SER A 235 -8.01 -8.35 -32.56
N GLY A 236 -7.16 -9.32 -32.94
CA GLY A 236 -5.79 -9.06 -33.38
C GLY A 236 -4.80 -8.82 -32.25
N ASP A 237 -3.74 -8.06 -32.55
CA ASP A 237 -2.61 -7.84 -31.64
C ASP A 237 -2.79 -6.65 -30.69
N THR A 238 -3.85 -5.87 -30.84
CA THR A 238 -4.16 -4.72 -29.95
C THR A 238 -4.80 -5.18 -28.63
N TYR A 239 -4.51 -4.49 -27.54
CA TYR A 239 -5.20 -4.71 -26.26
C TYR A 239 -6.43 -3.80 -26.17
N SER A 240 -7.40 -4.21 -25.34
CA SER A 240 -8.47 -3.30 -24.95
C SER A 240 -7.91 -2.06 -24.26
N THR A 241 -8.59 -0.93 -24.43
CA THR A 241 -8.16 0.35 -23.85
C THR A 241 -9.33 1.06 -23.16
N LYS A 242 -9.00 1.79 -22.09
CA LYS A 242 -9.95 2.64 -21.37
C LYS A 242 -10.09 3.99 -22.10
N GLY A 243 -11.31 4.37 -22.43
CA GLY A 243 -11.68 5.76 -22.75
C GLY A 243 -12.04 6.55 -21.49
N ALA A 244 -12.20 7.87 -21.60
CA ALA A 244 -12.62 8.72 -20.48
C ALA A 244 -13.84 8.15 -19.73
N ASP A 245 -13.92 8.36 -18.42
CA ASP A 245 -15.10 8.05 -17.60
C ASP A 245 -15.57 6.58 -17.56
N GLY A 246 -14.63 5.62 -17.62
CA GLY A 246 -14.94 4.18 -17.48
C GLY A 246 -15.39 3.52 -18.78
N LEU A 247 -15.26 4.20 -19.92
CA LEU A 247 -15.50 3.63 -21.24
C LEU A 247 -14.45 2.57 -21.56
N ILE A 248 -14.88 1.49 -22.20
CA ILE A 248 -14.02 0.38 -22.61
C ILE A 248 -14.15 0.19 -24.11
N THR A 249 -13.02 0.25 -24.80
CA THR A 249 -12.89 -0.08 -26.23
C THR A 249 -12.49 -1.55 -26.36
N ALA A 250 -13.46 -2.39 -26.71
CA ALA A 250 -13.30 -3.81 -26.97
C ALA A 250 -14.34 -4.28 -27.98
N ASP A 251 -14.10 -5.41 -28.64
CA ASP A 251 -15.03 -6.00 -29.61
C ASP A 251 -16.20 -6.71 -28.94
N ASN A 252 -15.90 -7.43 -27.86
CA ASN A 252 -16.86 -8.16 -27.04
C ASN A 252 -16.37 -8.27 -25.58
N ILE A 253 -17.22 -8.84 -24.72
CA ILE A 253 -16.91 -9.19 -23.34
C ILE A 253 -17.03 -10.70 -23.23
N THR A 254 -15.97 -11.36 -22.79
CA THR A 254 -15.99 -12.80 -22.47
C THR A 254 -16.19 -12.98 -20.97
N GLU A 255 -17.07 -13.90 -20.60
CA GLU A 255 -17.33 -14.27 -19.21
C GLU A 255 -16.62 -15.57 -18.87
N ILE A 256 -15.85 -15.57 -17.77
CA ILE A 256 -15.02 -16.73 -17.37
C ILE A 256 -15.14 -16.92 -15.88
N SER A 257 -15.43 -18.14 -15.44
CA SER A 257 -15.47 -18.45 -14.01
C SER A 257 -14.08 -18.81 -13.50
N LEU A 258 -13.76 -18.40 -12.27
CA LEU A 258 -12.53 -18.84 -11.60
C LEU A 258 -12.51 -20.37 -11.47
N THR A 259 -13.63 -20.99 -11.09
CA THR A 259 -13.73 -22.44 -10.88
C THR A 259 -13.41 -23.25 -12.13
N ASP A 260 -13.80 -22.78 -13.32
CA ASP A 260 -13.43 -23.41 -14.59
C ASP A 260 -11.92 -23.31 -14.87
N ILE A 261 -11.33 -22.12 -14.66
CA ILE A 261 -9.87 -21.94 -14.77
C ILE A 261 -9.12 -22.89 -13.84
N LEU A 262 -9.54 -23.00 -12.58
CA LEU A 262 -8.88 -23.86 -11.60
C LEU A 262 -9.04 -25.35 -11.92
N SER A 263 -10.13 -25.75 -12.58
CA SER A 263 -10.37 -27.14 -12.97
C SER A 263 -9.64 -27.52 -14.26
N ASN A 264 -9.40 -26.54 -15.13
CA ASN A 264 -8.86 -26.74 -16.47
C ASN A 264 -7.69 -25.79 -16.80
N PRO A 265 -6.65 -25.64 -15.95
CA PRO A 265 -5.66 -24.57 -16.10
C PRO A 265 -4.90 -24.63 -17.44
N SER A 266 -4.65 -25.83 -17.99
CA SER A 266 -4.02 -25.99 -19.32
C SER A 266 -4.83 -25.37 -20.47
N ASN A 267 -6.16 -25.27 -20.33
CA ASN A 267 -7.01 -24.60 -21.32
C ASN A 267 -6.82 -23.08 -21.32
N TYR A 268 -6.19 -22.53 -20.28
CA TYR A 268 -5.95 -21.10 -20.11
C TYR A 268 -4.48 -20.70 -20.22
N ASP A 269 -3.55 -21.67 -20.24
CA ASP A 269 -2.12 -21.45 -20.47
C ASP A 269 -1.72 -21.93 -21.88
N ASN A 270 -2.35 -21.34 -22.90
CA ASN A 270 -2.03 -21.62 -24.30
C ASN A 270 -2.35 -20.42 -25.20
N ASN A 271 -1.81 -20.44 -26.41
CA ASN A 271 -1.95 -19.33 -27.37
C ASN A 271 -3.22 -19.41 -28.24
N SER A 272 -4.08 -20.42 -28.04
CA SER A 272 -5.29 -20.60 -28.85
C SER A 272 -6.48 -19.79 -28.37
N ILE A 273 -6.44 -19.34 -27.11
CA ILE A 273 -7.44 -18.44 -26.52
C ILE A 273 -6.99 -16.97 -26.61
N PRO A 274 -7.92 -15.99 -26.56
CA PRO A 274 -7.61 -14.57 -26.38
C PRO A 274 -6.59 -14.30 -25.28
N LYS A 275 -5.70 -13.34 -25.51
CA LYS A 275 -4.54 -13.06 -24.65
C LYS A 275 -4.94 -12.48 -23.30
N GLU A 276 -6.04 -11.73 -23.24
CA GLU A 276 -6.48 -10.93 -22.10
C GLU A 276 -6.80 -11.79 -20.86
N TYR A 277 -7.13 -13.06 -21.04
CA TYR A 277 -7.44 -13.98 -19.93
C TYR A 277 -6.52 -15.20 -19.85
N ARG A 278 -5.39 -15.19 -20.58
CA ARG A 278 -4.39 -16.25 -20.42
C ARG A 278 -3.82 -16.19 -19.00
N ILE A 279 -3.77 -17.34 -18.33
CA ILE A 279 -3.09 -17.42 -17.04
C ILE A 279 -1.58 -17.45 -17.24
N ARG A 280 -0.84 -17.05 -16.20
CA ARG A 280 0.63 -16.97 -16.24
C ARG A 280 1.29 -18.35 -16.32
N SER A 281 0.71 -19.35 -15.66
CA SER A 281 1.28 -20.69 -15.55
C SER A 281 0.23 -21.71 -15.12
N ALA A 282 -0.04 -22.71 -15.95
CA ALA A 282 -0.91 -23.82 -15.57
C ALA A 282 -0.36 -24.64 -14.40
N SER A 283 0.96 -24.76 -14.26
CA SER A 283 1.57 -25.50 -13.15
C SER A 283 1.45 -24.79 -11.80
N ASN A 284 1.26 -23.47 -11.79
CA ASN A 284 1.10 -22.67 -10.57
C ASN A 284 -0.34 -22.24 -10.29
N THR A 285 -1.28 -22.64 -11.16
CA THR A 285 -2.71 -22.30 -11.05
C THR A 285 -3.53 -23.56 -10.79
N GLY A 286 -4.37 -23.52 -9.76
CA GLY A 286 -5.18 -24.65 -9.35
C GLY A 286 -5.84 -24.38 -8.00
N SER A 287 -6.27 -25.44 -7.31
CA SER A 287 -6.84 -25.27 -5.96
C SER A 287 -5.85 -24.54 -5.04
N ARG A 288 -6.32 -23.47 -4.40
CA ARG A 288 -5.50 -22.69 -3.48
C ARG A 288 -5.13 -23.54 -2.25
N ASN A 289 -3.85 -23.57 -1.89
CA ASN A 289 -3.37 -24.21 -0.67
C ASN A 289 -2.38 -23.29 0.08
N PRO A 290 -2.62 -22.96 1.37
CA PRO A 290 -3.80 -23.29 2.17
C PRO A 290 -5.09 -22.76 1.53
N ASN A 291 -6.21 -23.42 1.74
CA ASN A 291 -7.50 -22.94 1.23
C ASN A 291 -8.16 -21.98 2.24
N TYR A 292 -9.38 -21.54 1.97
CA TYR A 292 -10.05 -20.56 2.82
C TYR A 292 -10.36 -21.03 4.26
N SER A 293 -10.44 -22.34 4.51
CA SER A 293 -10.70 -22.90 5.84
C SER A 293 -9.44 -23.12 6.67
N THR A 294 -8.27 -23.15 6.02
CA THR A 294 -6.97 -23.45 6.68
C THR A 294 -5.97 -22.29 6.58
N SER A 295 -6.28 -21.26 5.80
CA SER A 295 -5.43 -20.09 5.65
C SER A 295 -5.37 -19.25 6.92
N ARG A 296 -4.24 -18.56 7.09
CA ARG A 296 -4.07 -17.55 8.13
C ARG A 296 -5.03 -16.39 7.88
N LYS A 297 -5.67 -15.93 8.95
CA LYS A 297 -6.56 -14.76 8.97
C LYS A 297 -6.06 -13.63 9.87
N ASN A 298 -5.10 -13.93 10.74
CA ASN A 298 -4.51 -12.97 11.66
C ASN A 298 -3.09 -12.70 11.22
N PHE A 299 -2.87 -11.54 10.62
CA PHE A 299 -1.58 -11.09 10.12
C PHE A 299 -0.92 -10.14 11.11
N ARG A 300 0.40 -10.03 11.06
CA ARG A 300 1.18 -9.08 11.88
C ARG A 300 2.07 -8.23 10.99
N ALA A 301 2.14 -6.93 11.22
CA ALA A 301 3.11 -6.06 10.56
C ALA A 301 3.96 -5.28 11.56
N LEU A 302 5.25 -5.15 11.25
CA LEU A 302 6.13 -4.21 11.92
C LEU A 302 6.12 -2.90 11.13
N ILE A 303 5.69 -1.82 11.79
CA ILE A 303 5.64 -0.47 11.23
C ILE A 303 6.87 0.29 11.72
N VAL A 304 7.65 0.84 10.79
CA VAL A 304 8.93 1.51 11.09
C VAL A 304 9.04 2.84 10.38
N LEU A 305 9.13 3.91 11.15
CA LEU A 305 9.41 5.25 10.62
C LEU A 305 10.93 5.51 10.59
N ILE A 306 11.50 5.63 9.39
CA ILE A 306 12.90 5.97 9.14
C ILE A 306 13.05 7.49 9.23
N THR A 307 13.95 7.92 10.11
CA THR A 307 14.27 9.34 10.28
C THR A 307 15.70 9.51 10.79
N ASN A 308 16.37 10.60 10.44
CA ASN A 308 17.63 11.01 11.07
C ASN A 308 17.45 11.97 12.26
N ASN A 309 16.20 12.31 12.60
CA ASN A 309 15.88 13.21 13.71
C ASN A 309 15.01 12.48 14.73
N THR A 310 15.11 12.87 16.00
CA THR A 310 14.02 12.57 16.93
C THR A 310 12.80 13.37 16.44
N LEU A 311 11.65 12.73 16.27
CA LEU A 311 10.42 13.31 15.67
C LEU A 311 9.79 14.50 16.43
N MET A 312 10.55 15.18 17.30
CA MET A 312 10.06 16.17 18.24
C MET A 312 10.38 17.62 17.87
N GLU A 313 11.13 17.88 16.79
CA GLU A 313 11.76 19.20 16.59
C GLU A 313 11.58 19.84 15.19
N GLN A 314 10.92 19.19 14.23
CA GLN A 314 10.75 19.75 12.88
C GLN A 314 9.30 20.18 12.58
N TYR A 315 9.12 21.47 12.31
CA TYR A 315 7.84 22.09 11.96
C TYR A 315 7.83 22.50 10.49
N LYS A 316 6.70 22.31 9.81
CA LYS A 316 6.44 23.04 8.57
C LYS A 316 6.19 24.50 8.93
N TYR A 317 6.85 25.46 8.31
CA TYR A 317 6.46 26.86 8.48
C TYR A 317 5.22 27.17 7.65
N ASP A 318 4.15 27.62 8.30
CA ASP A 318 2.96 28.11 7.61
C ASP A 318 3.17 29.58 7.28
N THR A 319 2.96 29.93 6.01
CA THR A 319 2.90 31.34 5.58
C THR A 319 1.52 31.90 5.86
N TYR A 320 1.49 33.08 6.48
CA TYR A 320 0.24 33.80 6.74
C TYR A 320 0.43 35.28 6.40
N TRP A 321 -0.66 35.93 6.02
CA TRP A 321 -0.65 37.38 5.87
C TRP A 321 -0.76 38.03 7.24
N ASP A 322 0.31 38.71 7.67
CA ASP A 322 0.34 39.45 8.92
C ASP A 322 -0.25 40.83 8.70
N THR A 323 -1.41 41.07 9.30
CA THR A 323 -2.18 42.30 9.13
C THR A 323 -1.57 43.48 9.86
N GLU A 324 -0.72 43.26 10.88
CA GLU A 324 -0.06 44.33 11.63
C GLU A 324 1.17 44.84 10.89
N SER A 325 1.94 43.94 10.27
CA SER A 325 3.10 44.30 9.46
C SER A 325 2.79 44.53 7.97
N ASN A 326 1.55 44.24 7.53
CA ASN A 326 1.11 44.31 6.14
C ASN A 326 2.05 43.55 5.18
N SER A 327 2.46 42.34 5.59
CA SER A 327 3.40 41.51 4.85
C SER A 327 3.09 40.02 5.03
N TRP A 328 3.58 39.19 4.11
CA TRP A 328 3.63 37.76 4.33
C TRP A 328 4.66 37.47 5.44
N SER A 329 4.20 36.80 6.49
CA SER A 329 5.01 36.30 7.60
C SER A 329 4.95 34.77 7.62
N SER A 330 5.84 34.17 8.41
CA SER A 330 5.92 32.73 8.61
C SER A 330 5.92 32.43 10.09
N LYS A 331 5.11 31.48 10.52
CA LYS A 331 5.17 30.92 11.88
C LYS A 331 5.44 29.42 11.79
N PRO A 332 5.99 28.79 12.85
CA PRO A 332 5.88 27.34 12.98
C PRO A 332 4.42 26.95 12.77
N GLY A 333 4.15 26.21 11.71
CA GLY A 333 2.85 25.67 11.37
C GLY A 333 2.53 24.46 12.26
N SER A 334 1.32 23.91 12.10
CA SER A 334 0.98 22.66 12.76
C SER A 334 1.84 21.53 12.20
N THR A 335 2.79 21.04 12.99
CA THR A 335 3.43 19.74 12.79
C THR A 335 2.35 18.70 12.49
N LYS A 336 2.62 17.73 11.61
CA LYS A 336 2.13 16.39 11.92
C LYS A 336 3.02 15.89 13.04
N THR A 337 2.53 15.95 14.27
CA THR A 337 3.28 15.50 15.45
C THR A 337 3.51 13.99 15.35
N LEU A 338 4.36 13.44 16.22
CA LEU A 338 4.36 12.00 16.49
C LEU A 338 2.91 11.49 16.65
N ASP A 339 2.02 12.29 17.24
CA ASP A 339 0.60 11.93 17.42
C ASP A 339 -0.16 11.76 16.09
N ASP A 340 0.16 12.49 15.02
CA ASP A 340 -0.48 12.33 13.71
C ASP A 340 -0.02 11.05 13.00
N PHE A 341 1.26 10.72 13.14
CA PHE A 341 1.78 9.42 12.73
C PHE A 341 1.06 8.31 13.51
N GLN A 342 1.04 8.40 14.83
CA GLN A 342 0.37 7.44 15.70
C GLN A 342 -1.13 7.35 15.43
N SER A 343 -1.81 8.44 15.12
CA SER A 343 -3.22 8.46 14.75
C SER A 343 -3.47 7.73 13.43
N SER A 344 -2.57 7.90 12.46
CA SER A 344 -2.63 7.19 11.18
C SER A 344 -2.45 5.68 11.37
N ILE A 345 -1.52 5.28 12.24
CA ILE A 345 -1.33 3.87 12.62
C ILE A 345 -2.53 3.34 13.40
N ALA A 346 -2.98 4.07 14.42
CA ALA A 346 -4.09 3.66 15.28
C ALA A 346 -5.37 3.37 14.48
N LYS A 347 -5.73 4.23 13.51
CA LYS A 347 -6.87 3.97 12.62
C LYS A 347 -6.69 2.66 11.84
N PHE A 348 -5.51 2.44 11.26
CA PHE A 348 -5.25 1.24 10.45
C PHE A 348 -5.21 -0.05 11.29
N ALA A 349 -4.86 0.06 12.58
CA ALA A 349 -4.80 -1.05 13.54
C ALA A 349 -6.18 -1.54 14.02
N LEU A 350 -7.24 -0.80 13.73
CA LEU A 350 -8.58 -1.13 14.21
C LEU A 350 -9.06 -2.47 13.65
N ASN A 351 -9.58 -3.31 14.54
CA ASN A 351 -10.24 -4.58 14.21
C ASN A 351 -11.76 -4.45 14.35
N SER A 352 -12.27 -3.26 14.05
CA SER A 352 -13.67 -2.89 14.11
C SER A 352 -14.01 -1.98 12.94
N GLY A 353 -15.30 -1.92 12.62
CA GLY A 353 -15.79 -0.90 11.70
C GLY A 353 -15.94 0.42 12.44
N ASP A 354 -15.13 1.42 12.07
CA ASP A 354 -15.26 2.78 12.62
C ASP A 354 -16.03 3.63 11.60
N ASN A 355 -17.35 3.57 11.72
CA ASN A 355 -18.28 4.09 10.73
C ASN A 355 -18.53 5.61 10.91
N SER A 356 -17.47 6.41 11.03
CA SER A 356 -17.61 7.86 11.16
C SER A 356 -17.60 8.55 9.81
N SER A 357 -18.80 8.65 9.25
CA SER A 357 -19.27 9.57 8.20
C SER A 357 -18.84 9.33 6.75
N ALA A 358 -19.82 9.17 5.84
CA ALA A 358 -20.22 10.27 4.96
C ALA A 358 -21.36 9.84 4.02
N TYR A 359 -22.48 10.53 4.10
CA TYR A 359 -23.37 10.64 2.95
C TYR A 359 -22.62 11.46 1.87
N ILE A 360 -22.63 11.00 0.61
CA ILE A 360 -22.19 11.85 -0.51
C ILE A 360 -23.42 12.22 -1.33
N GLU A 361 -23.50 13.49 -1.71
CA GLU A 361 -24.47 14.00 -2.68
C GLU A 361 -24.37 13.20 -4.00
N LYS A 362 -25.49 12.69 -4.49
CA LYS A 362 -25.58 11.93 -5.73
C LYS A 362 -25.09 12.78 -6.91
N LYS A 363 -23.89 12.48 -7.43
CA LYS A 363 -23.48 12.91 -8.77
C LYS A 363 -23.91 11.85 -9.79
N TRP A 364 -25.13 12.03 -10.32
CA TRP A 364 -25.71 11.39 -11.51
C TRP A 364 -25.16 9.99 -11.87
N GLN A 365 -25.78 8.93 -11.36
CA GLN A 365 -25.73 7.58 -11.92
C GLN A 365 -27.15 6.96 -11.80
N PRO A 366 -27.58 6.09 -12.75
CA PRO A 366 -28.76 5.25 -12.56
C PRO A 366 -28.55 4.40 -11.32
N VAL A 367 -29.51 4.45 -10.40
CA VAL A 367 -29.50 3.68 -9.15
C VAL A 367 -29.55 2.20 -9.51
N PRO A 368 -28.53 1.38 -9.21
CA PRO A 368 -28.65 -0.05 -9.42
C PRO A 368 -29.78 -0.60 -8.56
N ALA A 369 -30.50 -1.60 -9.07
CA ALA A 369 -31.58 -2.24 -8.33
C ALA A 369 -31.09 -2.66 -6.93
N GLY A 370 -31.75 -2.15 -5.88
CA GLY A 370 -31.40 -2.44 -4.48
C GLY A 370 -30.55 -1.40 -3.73
N SER A 371 -30.35 -0.19 -4.26
CA SER A 371 -29.78 0.92 -3.46
C SER A 371 -30.88 1.64 -2.68
N VAL A 372 -30.62 1.96 -1.40
CA VAL A 372 -31.50 2.85 -0.62
C VAL A 372 -31.01 4.29 -0.83
N ALA A 373 -31.82 5.09 -1.52
CA ALA A 373 -31.61 6.54 -1.64
C ALA A 373 -32.40 7.26 -0.55
N GLU A 374 -31.79 8.25 0.10
CA GLU A 374 -32.45 9.11 1.08
C GLU A 374 -32.55 10.54 0.53
N THR A 375 -33.73 11.14 0.55
CA THR A 375 -33.91 12.55 0.19
C THR A 375 -33.71 13.41 1.44
N LEU A 376 -32.69 14.26 1.46
CA LEU A 376 -32.48 15.20 2.57
C LEU A 376 -33.25 16.50 2.33
N GLY A 377 -33.23 17.41 3.31
CA GLY A 377 -34.06 18.62 3.34
C GLY A 377 -33.81 19.65 2.22
N ASP A 378 -32.80 19.44 1.38
CA ASP A 378 -32.50 20.22 0.18
C ASP A 378 -33.15 19.67 -1.10
N GLY A 379 -33.93 18.59 -1.00
CA GLY A 379 -34.60 17.93 -2.12
C GLY A 379 -33.68 17.10 -3.02
N LYS A 380 -32.40 16.91 -2.64
CA LYS A 380 -31.47 16.05 -3.36
C LYS A 380 -31.50 14.64 -2.78
N GLU A 381 -31.25 13.65 -3.65
CA GLU A 381 -31.07 12.27 -3.24
C GLU A 381 -29.62 12.03 -2.82
N TYR A 382 -29.44 11.36 -1.69
CA TYR A 382 -28.17 10.97 -1.12
C TYR A 382 -28.09 9.45 -1.06
N ILE A 383 -26.90 8.91 -1.28
CA ILE A 383 -26.62 7.48 -1.09
C ILE A 383 -25.66 7.38 0.07
N LYS A 384 -26.00 6.54 1.04
CA LYS A 384 -25.05 6.15 2.09
C LYS A 384 -23.96 5.30 1.43
N ILE A 385 -22.78 5.88 1.26
CA ILE A 385 -21.60 5.12 0.87
C ILE A 385 -20.90 4.55 2.11
N PRO A 386 -20.22 3.41 2.00
CA PRO A 386 -19.29 2.96 3.04
C PRO A 386 -18.04 3.87 3.10
N ASP A 387 -17.26 3.79 4.20
CA ASP A 387 -16.07 4.64 4.46
C ASP A 387 -15.16 4.75 3.23
N THR A 388 -14.54 5.92 3.04
CA THR A 388 -13.55 6.15 1.98
C THR A 388 -12.12 5.86 2.44
N ASN A 389 -11.89 5.40 3.67
CA ASN A 389 -10.57 5.04 4.18
C ASN A 389 -10.66 3.79 5.05
N TYR A 390 -10.73 2.62 4.39
CA TYR A 390 -10.84 1.33 5.05
C TYR A 390 -9.57 0.99 5.84
N ASN A 391 -9.75 0.45 7.04
CA ASN A 391 -8.69 -0.34 7.67
C ASN A 391 -8.64 -1.76 7.06
N PHE A 392 -7.65 -2.57 7.45
CA PHE A 392 -7.49 -3.93 6.91
C PHE A 392 -8.68 -4.84 7.21
N TRP A 393 -9.26 -4.77 8.41
CA TRP A 393 -10.41 -5.56 8.78
C TRP A 393 -11.63 -5.21 7.91
N GLU A 394 -11.94 -3.93 7.75
CA GLU A 394 -13.06 -3.46 6.92
C GLU A 394 -12.86 -3.83 5.45
N ALA A 395 -11.64 -3.67 4.92
CA ALA A 395 -11.33 -3.99 3.53
C ALA A 395 -11.51 -5.48 3.21
N THR A 396 -11.31 -6.34 4.20
CA THR A 396 -11.54 -7.79 4.07
C THR A 396 -12.99 -8.19 4.30
N GLY A 397 -13.87 -7.25 4.66
CA GLY A 397 -15.25 -7.55 5.08
C GLY A 397 -15.30 -8.27 6.43
N GLY A 398 -14.33 -8.01 7.31
CA GLY A 398 -14.19 -8.62 8.62
C GLY A 398 -13.67 -10.06 8.65
N LEU A 399 -13.11 -10.53 7.52
CA LEU A 399 -12.63 -11.91 7.37
C LEU A 399 -11.19 -12.10 7.85
N ALA A 400 -10.42 -11.02 8.02
CA ALA A 400 -9.06 -11.06 8.51
C ALA A 400 -8.72 -9.83 9.35
N THR A 401 -7.68 -9.96 10.16
CA THR A 401 -7.15 -8.90 11.03
C THR A 401 -5.69 -8.64 10.70
N LEU A 402 -5.27 -7.41 10.92
CA LEU A 402 -3.86 -7.02 10.88
C LEU A 402 -3.50 -6.42 12.22
N GLN A 403 -2.60 -7.08 12.93
CA GLN A 403 -2.05 -6.57 14.16
C GLN A 403 -0.80 -5.74 13.87
N ILE A 404 -0.86 -4.47 14.26
CA ILE A 404 0.26 -3.52 14.18
C ILE A 404 0.54 -2.83 15.51
N ASP A 405 -0.19 -3.22 16.57
CA ASP A 405 -0.09 -2.71 17.94
C ASP A 405 0.64 -3.70 18.86
N ASN A 406 0.95 -3.26 20.09
CA ASN A 406 1.63 -4.06 21.12
C ASN A 406 2.93 -4.73 20.62
N LEU A 407 3.68 -4.01 19.77
CA LEU A 407 4.92 -4.50 19.17
C LEU A 407 6.07 -4.59 20.19
N SER A 408 5.93 -3.95 21.36
CA SER A 408 6.88 -4.04 22.49
C SER A 408 7.09 -5.47 22.96
N GLY A 409 6.04 -6.31 22.97
CA GLY A 409 6.16 -7.74 23.28
C GLY A 409 6.87 -8.56 22.20
N SER A 410 7.22 -7.95 21.06
CA SER A 410 8.01 -8.58 19.99
C SER A 410 9.48 -8.18 20.04
N ILE A 411 9.93 -7.41 21.04
CA ILE A 411 11.35 -7.08 21.20
C ILE A 411 12.05 -8.26 21.86
N LYS A 412 13.26 -8.58 21.38
CA LYS A 412 14.08 -9.64 21.99
C LYS A 412 14.47 -9.23 23.41
N SER A 413 14.33 -10.17 24.34
CA SER A 413 14.47 -9.95 25.79
C SER A 413 15.84 -9.44 26.25
N ASP A 414 16.86 -9.45 25.40
CA ASP A 414 18.26 -9.11 25.70
C ASP A 414 18.68 -7.67 25.30
N LEU A 415 17.75 -6.81 24.88
CA LEU A 415 18.08 -5.53 24.21
C LEU A 415 17.76 -4.23 24.96
N ASN A 416 17.77 -4.26 26.30
CA ASN A 416 17.55 -3.06 27.12
C ASN A 416 18.52 -1.89 26.83
N SER A 417 19.67 -2.13 26.20
CA SER A 417 20.69 -1.13 25.86
C SER A 417 20.41 -0.31 24.59
N ARG A 418 19.39 -0.66 23.80
CA ARG A 418 19.07 0.02 22.52
C ARG A 418 17.90 1.03 22.61
N PHE A 419 17.33 1.20 23.79
CA PHE A 419 16.25 2.15 24.03
C PHE A 419 16.80 3.52 24.42
N VAL A 420 16.22 4.57 23.85
CA VAL A 420 16.44 5.95 24.30
C VAL A 420 15.13 6.42 24.94
N SER A 421 15.21 6.92 26.17
CA SER A 421 14.03 7.44 26.86
C SER A 421 13.59 8.78 26.27
N LYS A 422 12.28 9.05 26.27
CA LYS A 422 11.62 10.27 25.76
C LYS A 422 12.15 11.60 26.37
N GLY A 423 13.03 11.55 27.38
CA GLY A 423 13.50 12.73 28.12
C GLY A 423 15.02 12.90 28.19
N ASP A 424 15.83 12.02 27.61
CA ASP A 424 17.30 12.01 27.80
C ASP A 424 18.04 12.60 26.59
N HIS A 425 17.52 13.71 26.07
CA HIS A 425 17.70 14.11 24.67
C HIS A 425 18.66 15.28 24.37
N SER A 426 19.33 15.89 25.36
CA SER A 426 20.36 16.89 25.04
C SER A 426 21.77 16.32 24.90
N ASP A 427 22.18 15.36 25.74
CA ASP A 427 23.63 15.15 25.91
C ASP A 427 24.19 13.94 25.14
N ARG A 428 23.35 13.00 24.71
CA ARG A 428 23.81 11.79 23.99
C ARG A 428 23.82 11.91 22.48
N ILE A 429 23.13 12.90 21.91
CA ILE A 429 23.14 13.20 20.47
C ILE A 429 23.91 14.51 20.16
N ASN A 430 24.12 15.41 21.14
CA ASN A 430 24.98 16.61 20.97
C ASN A 430 26.50 16.35 21.03
N ILE A 431 26.97 15.10 20.93
CA ILE A 431 28.42 14.86 20.81
C ILE A 431 28.94 15.24 19.40
N GLU A 432 28.07 15.50 18.41
CA GLU A 432 28.50 15.89 17.06
C GLU A 432 28.35 17.38 16.69
N THR A 433 27.92 18.26 17.59
CA THR A 433 27.75 19.70 17.25
C THR A 433 28.67 20.67 17.98
N ASN A 434 29.48 20.21 18.94
CA ASN A 434 30.49 21.07 19.58
C ASN A 434 31.88 20.91 18.95
N LYS A 435 32.14 21.76 17.95
CA LYS A 435 33.44 22.33 17.56
C LYS A 435 34.65 21.39 17.62
N ILE A 436 35.02 20.83 16.46
CA ILE A 436 36.45 20.75 16.12
C ILE A 436 36.86 22.18 15.72
N SER A 437 37.27 22.98 16.70
CA SER A 437 38.18 24.09 16.40
C SER A 437 39.49 23.45 15.96
N HIS A 438 39.95 23.81 14.76
CA HIS A 438 41.29 23.54 14.30
C HIS A 438 42.29 24.01 15.36
N ASP A 439 42.97 23.07 16.01
CA ASP A 439 44.34 23.28 16.48
C ASP A 439 45.24 22.46 15.56
N ILE A 440 45.88 23.16 14.63
CA ILE A 440 47.01 22.66 13.87
C ILE A 440 48.12 22.44 14.89
N VAL A 441 48.35 21.18 15.27
CA VAL A 441 49.56 20.76 15.95
C VAL A 441 50.28 19.82 15.00
N ASN A 442 51.48 20.25 14.59
CA ASN A 442 52.35 19.63 13.61
C ASN A 442 52.55 18.13 13.85
N ASP A 443 52.55 17.37 12.74
CA ASP A 443 52.95 15.98 12.65
C ASP A 443 54.47 15.85 12.90
N PRO A 444 54.93 14.99 13.83
CA PRO A 444 56.35 14.77 14.09
C PRO A 444 57.06 13.84 13.09
N PHE A 445 56.50 13.60 11.89
CA PHE A 445 57.15 12.77 10.86
C PHE A 445 57.54 13.49 9.56
N ASP A 446 57.46 14.82 9.49
CA ASP A 446 58.13 15.60 8.45
C ASP A 446 59.58 15.93 8.88
N ASP A 447 60.46 14.92 8.80
CA ASP A 447 61.90 15.08 8.59
C ASP A 447 62.46 13.70 8.16
N LEU A 448 62.38 13.42 6.84
CA LEU A 448 63.36 12.67 6.03
C LEU A 448 63.00 12.67 4.54
#